data_AF-A0A1T4QMG7-F1
#
_entry.id   AF-A0A1T4QMG7-F1
#
_cell.length_a   1.000
_cell.length_b   1.000
_cell.length_c   1.000
_cell.angle_alpha   90.00
_cell.angle_beta   90.00
_cell.angle_gamma   90.00
#
_symmetry.space_group_name_H-M   'P 1'
#
loop_
_entity.id
_entity.type
_entity.pdbx_description
1 polymer ?
#
loop_
_entity_poly.entity_id
_entity_poly.type
_entity_poly.pdbx_seq_one_letter_code
_entity_poly.pdbx_strand_id
1 'polypeptide(L)'
;MAAKQKLTFPILWDEKSAVAEAFGLAFTLPDDLRKVYLSFGNDLAVRNGDPSWRLPVPARFVIDDGGIVRSVEADPDYTHRPEPESTLEALRKIVG
;
A
#
# COMPACT_ATOMS: atom_id res chain seq x y z
N MET A 1 5.79 -8.96 11.27
CA MET A 1 6.22 -7.56 11.04
C MET A 1 5.72 -6.60 12.11
N ALA A 2 4.42 -6.58 12.45
CA ALA A 2 3.83 -5.70 13.47
C ALA A 2 4.53 -5.74 14.84
N ALA A 3 4.67 -6.93 15.42
CA ALA A 3 5.27 -7.10 16.75
C ALA A 3 6.75 -6.67 16.83
N LYS A 4 7.49 -6.82 15.72
CA LYS A 4 8.90 -6.40 15.65
C LYS A 4 9.05 -4.87 15.69
N GLN A 5 8.04 -4.14 15.23
CA GLN A 5 8.02 -2.69 15.13
C GLN A 5 7.23 -1.99 16.25
N LYS A 6 6.73 -2.75 17.26
CA LYS A 6 5.95 -2.23 18.40
C LYS A 6 4.77 -1.33 18.00
N LEU A 7 4.13 -1.63 16.87
CA LEU A 7 3.01 -0.85 16.37
C LEU A 7 1.77 -1.09 17.25
N THR A 8 1.04 -0.02 17.55
CA THR A 8 -0.16 -0.02 18.41
C THR A 8 -1.47 -0.02 17.62
N PHE A 9 -1.38 0.00 16.29
CA PHE A 9 -2.52 -0.02 15.37
C PHE A 9 -2.57 -1.36 14.60
N PRO A 10 -3.76 -1.76 14.11
CA PRO A 10 -3.90 -3.00 13.35
C PRO A 10 -3.09 -2.97 12.06
N ILE A 11 -2.48 -4.11 11.72
CA ILE A 11 -1.92 -4.36 10.39
C ILE A 11 -2.76 -5.47 9.77
N LEU A 12 -3.31 -5.17 8.59
CA LEU A 12 -4.20 -6.08 7.87
C LEU A 12 -3.43 -6.77 6.74
N TRP A 13 -3.97 -7.90 6.29
CA TRP A 13 -3.49 -8.65 5.14
C TRP A 13 -4.51 -8.54 4.01
N ASP A 14 -4.10 -7.94 2.90
CA ASP A 14 -4.93 -7.82 1.69
C ASP A 14 -4.71 -9.06 0.81
N GLU A 15 -5.52 -10.08 1.03
CA GLU A 15 -5.40 -11.35 0.30
C GLU A 15 -5.60 -11.12 -1.21
N LYS A 16 -4.63 -11.58 -2.01
CA LYS A 16 -4.62 -11.43 -3.48
C LYS A 16 -4.73 -9.98 -3.96
N SER A 17 -4.38 -9.01 -3.12
CA SER A 17 -4.49 -7.58 -3.43
C SER A 17 -5.93 -7.13 -3.79
N ALA A 18 -6.96 -7.78 -3.23
CA ALA A 18 -8.36 -7.52 -3.58
C ALA A 18 -8.81 -6.10 -3.18
N VAL A 19 -8.38 -5.60 -2.02
CA VAL A 19 -8.67 -4.23 -1.58
C VAL A 19 -7.90 -3.24 -2.44
N ALA A 20 -6.60 -3.46 -2.67
CA ALA A 20 -5.82 -2.61 -3.56
C ALA A 20 -6.42 -2.54 -4.97
N GLU A 21 -6.93 -3.64 -5.51
CA GLU A 21 -7.64 -3.68 -6.79
C GLU A 21 -8.94 -2.86 -6.75
N ALA A 22 -9.76 -3.02 -5.72
CA ALA A 22 -11.01 -2.26 -5.57
C ALA A 22 -10.76 -0.73 -5.50
N PHE A 23 -9.60 -0.31 -5.00
CA PHE A 23 -9.17 1.08 -4.93
C PHE A 23 -8.38 1.54 -6.17
N GLY A 24 -8.19 0.69 -7.18
CA GLY A 24 -7.43 1.01 -8.40
C GLY A 24 -5.92 1.14 -8.18
N LEU A 25 -5.38 0.54 -7.11
CA LEU A 25 -3.99 0.64 -6.69
C LEU A 25 -3.15 -0.60 -7.03
N ALA A 26 -3.76 -1.71 -7.44
CA ALA A 26 -3.01 -2.92 -7.75
C ALA A 26 -2.55 -2.94 -9.22
N PHE A 27 -1.26 -3.19 -9.45
CA PHE A 27 -0.71 -3.39 -10.78
C PHE A 27 0.10 -4.70 -10.85
N THR A 28 0.20 -5.28 -12.04
CA THR A 28 1.07 -6.43 -12.29
C THR A 28 2.45 -5.92 -12.67
N LEU A 29 3.48 -6.42 -11.98
CA LEU A 29 4.86 -6.05 -12.27
C LEU A 29 5.23 -6.51 -13.70
N PRO A 30 5.75 -5.61 -14.56
CA PRO A 30 6.23 -5.97 -15.89
C PRO A 30 7.30 -7.09 -15.88
N ASP A 31 7.32 -7.90 -16.94
CA ASP A 31 8.17 -9.10 -17.01
C ASP A 31 9.69 -8.81 -16.94
N ASP A 32 10.12 -7.67 -17.46
CA ASP A 32 11.50 -7.21 -17.37
C ASP A 32 11.90 -6.90 -15.92
N LEU A 33 11.06 -6.19 -15.17
CA LEU A 33 11.26 -5.93 -13.75
C LEU A 33 11.14 -7.20 -12.90
N ARG A 34 10.24 -8.12 -13.27
CA ARG A 34 10.17 -9.45 -12.65
C ARG A 34 11.51 -10.19 -12.73
N LYS A 35 12.19 -10.16 -13.89
CA LYS A 35 13.52 -10.77 -14.05
C LYS A 35 14.56 -10.11 -13.14
N VAL A 36 14.52 -8.78 -13.00
CA VAL A 36 15.41 -8.05 -12.08
C VAL A 36 15.18 -8.49 -10.64
N TYR A 37 13.92 -8.56 -10.20
CA TYR A 37 13.56 -9.02 -8.85
C TYR A 37 14.07 -10.44 -8.57
N LEU A 38 13.85 -11.35 -9.53
CA LEU A 38 14.37 -12.72 -9.45
C LEU A 38 15.91 -12.77 -9.38
N SER A 39 16.61 -11.90 -10.11
CA SER A 39 18.08 -11.83 -10.07
C SER A 39 18.63 -11.43 -8.69
N PHE A 40 17.84 -10.71 -7.89
CA PHE A 40 18.15 -10.38 -6.50
C PHE A 40 17.64 -11.43 -5.50
N GLY A 41 17.10 -12.56 -5.98
CA GLY A 41 16.49 -13.59 -5.14
C GLY A 41 15.14 -13.19 -4.53
N ASN A 42 14.49 -12.15 -5.06
CA ASN A 42 13.21 -11.65 -4.57
C ASN A 42 12.04 -12.21 -5.41
N ASP A 43 11.72 -13.50 -5.21
CA ASP A 43 10.57 -14.13 -5.85
C ASP A 43 9.26 -13.75 -5.14
N LEU A 44 8.51 -12.81 -5.73
CA LEU A 44 7.24 -12.34 -5.16
C LEU A 44 6.17 -13.41 -5.15
N ALA A 45 6.17 -14.34 -6.11
CA ALA A 45 5.16 -15.40 -6.14
C ALA A 45 5.30 -16.34 -4.94
N VAL A 46 6.54 -16.68 -4.58
CA VAL A 46 6.83 -17.48 -3.39
C VAL A 46 6.56 -16.68 -2.11
N ARG A 47 6.99 -15.42 -2.05
CA ARG A 47 6.87 -14.59 -0.84
C ARG A 47 5.43 -14.22 -0.50
N ASN A 48 4.60 -13.99 -1.51
CA ASN A 48 3.21 -13.59 -1.33
C ASN A 48 2.24 -14.79 -1.43
N GLY A 49 2.73 -15.98 -1.83
CA GLY A 49 1.89 -17.16 -2.02
C GLY A 49 0.91 -17.04 -3.19
N ASP A 50 1.21 -16.16 -4.16
CA ASP A 50 0.34 -15.81 -5.28
C ASP A 50 1.17 -15.62 -6.57
N PRO A 51 0.95 -16.40 -7.64
CA PRO A 51 1.70 -16.28 -8.89
C PRO A 51 1.31 -15.04 -9.73
N SER A 52 0.42 -14.17 -9.27
CA SER A 52 -0.07 -13.01 -10.01
C SER A 52 0.97 -11.90 -10.23
N TRP A 53 2.05 -11.87 -9.43
CA TRP A 53 3.04 -10.78 -9.43
C TRP A 53 2.41 -9.38 -9.26
N ARG A 54 1.28 -9.30 -8.55
CA ARG A 54 0.64 -8.04 -8.22
C ARG A 54 1.34 -7.35 -7.06
N LEU A 55 1.48 -6.04 -7.20
CA LEU A 55 1.97 -5.14 -6.17
C LEU A 55 0.99 -3.96 -6.00
N PRO A 56 0.84 -3.44 -4.78
CA PRO A 56 0.10 -2.21 -4.55
C PRO A 56 0.97 -0.99 -4.88
N VAL A 57 0.36 0.03 -5.49
CA VAL A 57 0.83 1.41 -5.47
C VAL A 57 0.74 1.90 -4.03
N PRO A 58 1.84 2.41 -3.43
CA PRO A 58 1.80 3.02 -2.11
C PRO A 58 0.77 4.14 -2.07
N ALA A 59 -0.13 4.08 -1.09
CA ALA A 59 -1.18 5.04 -0.95
C ALA A 59 -1.55 5.29 0.53
N ARG A 60 -2.14 6.46 0.76
CA ARG A 60 -2.58 6.94 2.06
C ARG A 60 -3.95 7.58 1.91
N PHE A 61 -4.87 7.16 2.76
CA PHE A 61 -6.25 7.63 2.75
C PHE A 61 -6.59 8.22 4.11
N VAL A 62 -7.38 9.30 4.09
CA VAL A 62 -8.11 9.78 5.27
C VAL A 62 -9.59 9.60 4.98
N ILE A 63 -10.24 8.78 5.80
CA ILE A 63 -11.64 8.38 5.68
C ILE A 63 -12.37 8.84 6.94
N ASP A 64 -13.54 9.45 6.78
CA ASP A 64 -14.35 9.90 7.92
C ASP A 64 -15.22 8.78 8.52
N ASP A 65 -15.99 9.12 9.55
CA ASP A 65 -16.91 8.20 10.25
C ASP A 65 -18.07 7.71 9.37
N GLY A 66 -18.45 8.50 8.35
CA GLY A 66 -19.41 8.12 7.31
C GLY A 66 -18.85 7.17 6.25
N GLY A 67 -17.55 6.82 6.32
CA GLY A 67 -16.89 5.96 5.33
C GLY A 67 -16.54 6.69 4.02
N ILE A 68 -16.54 8.02 4.01
CA ILE A 68 -16.21 8.83 2.85
C ILE A 68 -14.72 9.16 2.85
N VAL A 69 -14.05 8.90 1.72
CA VAL A 69 -12.67 9.35 1.49
C VAL A 69 -12.65 10.87 1.40
N ARG A 70 -11.92 11.50 2.32
CA ARG A 70 -11.75 12.96 2.38
C ARG A 70 -10.41 13.44 1.85
N SER A 71 -9.40 12.58 1.87
CA SER A 71 -8.10 12.80 1.25
C SER A 71 -7.51 11.49 0.76
N VAL A 72 -6.84 11.54 -0.38
CA VAL A 72 -6.06 10.43 -0.95
C VAL A 72 -4.74 10.96 -1.48
N GLU A 73 -3.67 10.24 -1.18
CA GLU A 73 -2.38 10.39 -1.81
C GLU A 73 -1.92 9.02 -2.27
N ALA A 74 -1.57 8.88 -3.56
CA ALA A 74 -1.06 7.65 -4.14
C ALA A 74 0.03 8.00 -5.13
N ASP A 75 1.18 7.34 -5.03
CA ASP A 75 2.33 7.61 -5.89
C ASP A 75 2.93 6.31 -6.44
N PRO A 76 2.93 6.09 -7.78
CA PRO A 76 3.62 4.97 -8.39
C PRO A 76 5.13 4.96 -8.12
N ASP A 77 5.75 6.12 -7.91
CA ASP A 77 7.12 6.21 -7.43
C ASP A 77 7.17 5.92 -5.92
N TYR A 78 7.41 4.65 -5.59
CA TYR A 78 7.50 4.20 -4.20
C TYR A 78 8.65 4.82 -3.40
N THR A 79 9.57 5.54 -4.05
CA THR A 79 10.64 6.29 -3.39
C THR A 79 10.18 7.66 -2.91
N HIS A 80 9.11 8.20 -3.49
CA HIS A 80 8.48 9.40 -2.98
C HIS A 80 7.68 9.07 -1.71
N ARG A 81 8.14 9.62 -0.59
CA ARG A 81 7.52 9.42 0.72
C ARG A 81 7.10 10.76 1.30
N PRO A 82 5.79 11.09 1.27
CA PRO A 82 5.31 12.34 1.84
C PRO A 82 5.49 12.36 3.35
N GLU A 83 5.65 13.57 3.91
CA GLU A 83 5.77 13.77 5.34
C GLU A 83 4.48 13.33 6.07
N PRO A 84 4.58 12.71 7.26
CA PRO A 84 3.40 12.33 8.03
C PRO A 84 2.48 13.51 8.38
N GLU A 85 3.03 14.71 8.56
CA GLU A 85 2.29 15.90 8.98
C GLU A 85 1.16 16.27 8.01
N SER A 86 1.35 16.11 6.69
CA SER A 86 0.30 16.45 5.72
C SER A 86 -0.95 15.57 5.87
N THR A 87 -0.80 14.31 6.29
CA THR A 87 -1.97 13.48 6.66
C THR A 87 -2.63 13.93 7.94
N LEU A 88 -1.84 14.31 8.95
CA LEU A 88 -2.41 14.80 10.20
C LEU A 88 -3.17 16.11 9.98
N GLU A 89 -2.68 17.00 9.12
CA GLU A 89 -3.39 18.20 8.70
C GLU A 89 -4.70 17.89 7.97
N ALA A 90 -4.69 16.92 7.06
CA ALA A 90 -5.91 16.46 6.39
C ALA A 90 -6.92 15.89 7.39
N LEU A 91 -6.46 15.08 8.35
CA LEU A 91 -7.29 14.49 9.41
C LEU A 91 -7.91 15.57 10.32
N ARG A 92 -7.12 16.54 10.78
CA ARG A 92 -7.58 17.64 11.64
C ARG A 92 -8.66 18.52 10.99
N LYS A 93 -8.75 18.54 9.65
CA LYS A 93 -9.83 19.26 8.93
C LYS A 93 -11.16 18.51 8.94
N ILE A 94 -11.15 17.22 9.28
CA ILE A 94 -12.30 16.32 9.24
C ILE A 94 -12.77 16.02 10.67
N VAL A 95 -11.84 15.94 11.62
CA VAL A 95 -12.12 15.78 13.05
C VAL A 95 -12.29 17.16 13.68
N GLY A 96 -13.54 17.55 13.93
CA GLY A 96 -13.91 18.71 14.76
C GLY A 96 -14.15 18.31 16.20
#